data_AF-A0A4R3VGT7-F1
#
_entry.id   AF-A0A4R3VGT7-F1
#
_cell.length_a   1.000
_cell.length_b   1.000
_cell.length_c   1.000
_cell.angle_alpha   90.00
_cell.angle_beta   90.00
_cell.angle_gamma   90.00
#
_symmetry.space_group_name_H-M   'P 1'
#
loop_
_entity.id
_entity.type
_entity.pdbx_description
1 polymer ?
#
loop_
_entity_poly.entity_id
_entity_poly.type
_entity_poly.pdbx_seq_one_letter_code
_entity_poly.pdbx_strand_id
1 'polypeptide(L)'
;MMGKVCRISLIRASRLSIIGASYNCRMSKKILIVRTSSLGDLVHMLPAISDIARHVPQAEIDWVVEENFAEIPAWHPAVHEVIRVAHRRWRKSWRASLPERRALRETLASRQYDVILDMQALMKSVWIVRQAKGTRHGLNWRSAREPLASLFYDVRHKVEFWQPAVTRQRQLAASVFGYQYEGEPDYGLQGLTDGIEIGQYAMIMPSASRDDKLWPESDWHAVFNRLQEHGLQLKLLSGNEQETQRARALVADRETAEVLPRMGLTDVARIMAGARVMVGLDSGLTHLSAGLGRPTIGIYKASTPVRTPLVSAAYTASLGERGNAPSAETVLSALEQALASGAQGRELA
;
A
#
# COMPACT_ATOMS: atom_id res chain seq x y z
N MET A 1 4.40 56.84 73.40
CA MET A 1 5.59 56.72 72.54
C MET A 1 5.11 56.51 71.12
N MET A 2 4.96 57.53 70.24
CA MET A 2 6.03 58.22 69.50
C MET A 2 7.13 57.26 69.05
N GLY A 3 7.43 57.02 67.76
CA GLY A 3 6.88 57.53 66.52
C GLY A 3 7.78 57.14 65.33
N LYS A 4 7.33 57.53 64.13
CA LYS A 4 8.09 57.86 62.90
C LYS A 4 8.73 56.69 62.12
N VAL A 5 8.14 56.32 60.97
CA VAL A 5 8.29 56.89 59.61
C VAL A 5 9.47 56.26 58.87
N CYS A 6 9.16 55.42 57.87
CA CYS A 6 10.06 55.10 56.76
C CYS A 6 9.41 55.60 55.46
N ARG A 7 10.24 56.24 54.62
CA ARG A 7 9.88 57.17 53.53
C ARG A 7 9.15 56.53 52.36
N ILE A 8 8.17 57.27 51.85
CA ILE A 8 7.61 57.22 50.50
C ILE A 8 8.44 58.17 49.62
N SER A 9 8.85 57.77 48.41
CA SER A 9 8.37 58.35 47.14
C SER A 9 9.25 58.02 45.91
N LEU A 10 8.53 57.78 44.79
CA LEU A 10 8.89 57.93 43.37
C LEU A 10 9.73 56.85 42.67
N ILE A 11 9.11 56.09 41.74
CA ILE A 11 9.13 56.33 40.29
C ILE A 11 7.96 55.59 39.60
N ARG A 12 7.49 56.16 38.49
CA ARG A 12 6.25 55.96 37.71
C ARG A 12 6.09 54.62 36.96
N ALA A 13 4.81 54.23 36.85
CA ALA A 13 4.06 53.62 35.74
C ALA A 13 4.79 53.03 34.50
N SER A 14 4.39 51.82 34.07
CA SER A 14 3.52 51.58 32.88
C SER A 14 3.66 50.14 32.34
N ARG A 15 2.51 49.50 32.04
CA ARG A 15 2.25 48.38 31.10
C ARG A 15 3.43 47.62 30.48
N LEU A 16 3.54 46.31 30.75
CA LEU A 16 4.01 45.27 29.79
C LEU A 16 3.30 43.96 30.15
N SER A 17 2.19 43.63 29.46
CA SER A 17 2.14 42.85 28.22
C SER A 17 2.17 41.35 28.49
N ILE A 18 0.98 40.77 28.42
CA ILE A 18 0.69 39.36 28.14
C ILE A 18 1.46 38.99 26.86
N ILE A 19 2.51 38.19 27.00
CA ILE A 19 3.29 37.58 25.92
C ILE A 19 3.47 36.13 26.36
N GLY A 20 3.09 35.10 25.63
CA GLY A 20 2.42 34.97 24.37
C GLY A 20 2.35 33.45 24.20
N ALA A 21 1.18 32.86 24.38
CA ALA A 21 0.96 31.52 23.87
C ALA A 21 1.03 31.67 22.35
N SER A 22 2.20 31.38 21.77
CA SER A 22 2.31 31.17 20.33
C SER A 22 1.40 29.99 20.02
N TYR A 23 0.18 30.30 19.61
CA TYR A 23 -0.62 29.45 18.76
C TYR A 23 0.25 29.19 17.54
N ASN A 24 1.02 28.11 17.59
CA ASN A 24 1.64 27.56 16.41
C ASN A 24 0.47 26.99 15.62
N CYS A 25 -0.22 27.87 14.88
CA CYS A 25 -1.16 27.50 13.83
C CYS A 25 -0.28 26.82 12.78
N ARG A 26 0.06 25.55 13.01
CA ARG A 26 0.73 24.72 12.02
C ARG A 26 -0.28 24.60 10.90
N MET A 27 -0.12 25.43 9.88
CA MET A 27 -0.90 25.34 8.65
C MET A 27 -0.86 23.88 8.19
N SER A 28 -2.04 23.30 7.94
CA SER A 28 -2.20 21.98 7.33
C SER A 28 -1.28 21.88 6.10
N LYS A 29 -0.43 20.85 6.06
CA LYS A 29 0.45 20.59 4.92
C LYS A 29 -0.32 19.84 3.86
N LYS A 30 -0.47 20.42 2.67
CA LYS A 30 -1.12 19.78 1.53
C LYS A 30 -0.11 18.98 0.72
N ILE A 31 -0.33 17.67 0.62
CA ILE A 31 0.58 16.71 0.02
C ILE A 31 -0.12 16.03 -1.15
N LEU A 32 0.49 16.07 -2.33
CA LEU A 32 0.07 15.27 -3.48
C LEU A 32 0.97 14.06 -3.63
N ILE A 33 0.43 12.86 -3.43
CA ILE A 33 1.11 11.60 -3.74
C ILE A 33 0.83 11.22 -5.20
N VAL A 34 1.90 10.98 -5.96
CA VAL A 34 1.82 10.45 -7.33
C VAL A 34 2.32 9.01 -7.35
N ARG A 35 1.39 8.06 -7.30
CA ARG A 35 1.64 6.63 -7.48
C ARG A 35 0.40 6.02 -8.10
N THR A 36 0.48 5.65 -9.38
CA THR A 36 -0.71 5.31 -10.15
C THR A 36 -0.95 3.82 -10.35
N SER A 37 0.11 3.00 -10.23
CA SER A 37 0.10 1.57 -10.57
C SER A 37 1.38 0.90 -10.06
N SER A 38 1.47 -0.43 -10.03
CA SER A 38 0.41 -1.46 -10.15
C SER A 38 -0.31 -1.72 -8.80
N LEU A 39 -1.21 -2.71 -8.72
CA LEU A 39 -1.96 -2.99 -7.47
C LEU A 39 -1.03 -3.25 -6.26
N GLY A 40 -0.06 -4.18 -6.39
CA GLY A 40 0.86 -4.48 -5.29
C GLY A 40 1.74 -3.29 -4.91
N ASP A 41 2.17 -2.54 -5.93
CA ASP A 41 2.92 -1.29 -5.77
C ASP A 41 2.17 -0.18 -5.02
N LEU A 42 0.83 -0.21 -5.01
CA LEU A 42 -0.03 0.70 -4.24
C LEU A 42 -0.20 0.19 -2.81
N VAL A 43 -0.35 -1.12 -2.62
CA VAL A 43 -0.38 -1.72 -1.27
C VAL A 43 0.93 -1.46 -0.53
N HIS A 44 2.08 -1.61 -1.20
CA HIS A 44 3.41 -1.34 -0.60
C HIS A 44 3.63 0.11 -0.17
N MET A 45 2.77 1.02 -0.62
CA MET A 45 2.86 2.44 -0.30
C MET A 45 2.08 2.83 0.94
N LEU A 46 1.06 2.07 1.31
CA LEU A 46 0.18 2.39 2.43
C LEU A 46 0.97 2.62 3.75
N PRO A 47 2.02 1.83 4.07
CA PRO A 47 2.85 2.10 5.24
C PRO A 47 3.56 3.45 5.24
N ALA A 48 3.98 3.94 4.07
CA ALA A 48 4.56 5.27 3.97
C ALA A 48 3.50 6.36 4.23
N ILE A 49 2.23 6.13 3.86
CA ILE A 49 1.13 7.06 4.15
C ILE A 49 0.82 7.09 5.65
N SER A 50 0.79 5.92 6.30
CA SER A 50 0.69 5.84 7.77
C SER A 50 1.85 6.57 8.46
N ASP A 51 3.09 6.38 8.00
CA ASP A 51 4.24 7.09 8.56
C ASP A 51 4.15 8.61 8.37
N ILE A 52 3.70 9.09 7.20
CA ILE A 52 3.45 10.53 6.95
C ILE A 52 2.40 11.05 7.93
N ALA A 53 1.27 10.35 8.08
CA ALA A 53 0.18 10.79 8.95
C ALA A 53 0.61 10.94 10.41
N ARG A 54 1.50 10.07 10.90
CA ARG A 54 2.05 10.14 12.26
C ARG A 54 3.03 11.31 12.46
N HIS A 55 3.88 11.59 11.47
CA HIS A 55 4.99 12.53 11.61
C HIS A 55 4.69 13.93 11.05
N VAL A 56 3.63 14.07 10.26
CA VAL A 56 3.20 15.33 9.66
C VAL A 56 1.78 15.66 10.15
N PRO A 57 1.66 16.32 11.32
CA PRO A 57 0.35 16.62 11.90
C PRO A 57 -0.52 17.44 10.95
N GLN A 58 -1.81 17.07 10.87
CA GLN A 58 -2.80 17.74 10.02
C GLN A 58 -2.44 17.72 8.52
N ALA A 59 -1.72 16.70 8.04
CA ALA A 59 -1.49 16.53 6.62
C ALA A 59 -2.81 16.28 5.86
N GLU A 60 -3.05 17.04 4.80
CA GLU A 60 -4.07 16.75 3.78
C GLU A 60 -3.39 15.98 2.64
N ILE A 61 -3.63 14.67 2.54
CA ILE A 61 -2.98 13.80 1.55
C ILE A 61 -3.94 13.52 0.41
N ASP A 62 -3.69 14.11 -0.75
CA ASP A 62 -4.35 13.76 -2.01
C ASP A 62 -3.51 12.72 -2.76
N TRP A 63 -4.13 11.69 -3.34
CA TRP A 63 -3.42 10.61 -4.04
C TRP A 63 -3.92 10.45 -5.47
N VAL A 64 -3.02 10.63 -6.44
CA VAL A 64 -3.30 10.34 -7.86
C VAL A 64 -3.11 8.86 -8.20
N VAL A 65 -4.18 8.21 -8.66
CA VAL A 65 -4.18 6.76 -8.93
C VAL A 65 -4.96 6.37 -10.19
N GLU A 66 -4.57 5.26 -10.87
CA GLU A 66 -5.37 4.73 -11.97
C GLU A 66 -6.77 4.31 -11.48
N GLU A 67 -7.80 4.59 -12.27
CA GLU A 67 -9.21 4.40 -11.92
C GLU A 67 -9.55 3.00 -11.41
N ASN A 68 -8.93 1.97 -11.98
CA ASN A 68 -9.16 0.56 -11.62
C ASN A 68 -8.60 0.20 -10.23
N PHE A 69 -7.80 1.08 -9.62
CA PHE A 69 -7.20 0.88 -8.30
C PHE A 69 -7.57 2.01 -7.33
N ALA A 70 -8.56 2.84 -7.67
CA ALA A 70 -8.95 4.01 -6.88
C ALA A 70 -9.48 3.65 -5.49
N GLU A 71 -9.98 2.43 -5.31
CA GLU A 71 -10.42 1.95 -4.00
C GLU A 71 -9.26 1.82 -3.00
N ILE A 72 -8.03 1.50 -3.46
CA ILE A 72 -6.91 1.20 -2.56
C ILE A 72 -6.49 2.40 -1.70
N PRO A 73 -6.22 3.59 -2.28
CA PRO A 73 -5.97 4.77 -1.45
C PRO A 73 -7.17 5.17 -0.59
N ALA A 74 -8.39 4.94 -1.07
CA ALA A 74 -9.62 5.32 -0.35
C ALA A 74 -9.85 4.51 0.93
N TRP A 75 -9.21 3.35 1.08
CA TRP A 75 -9.28 2.56 2.31
C TRP A 75 -8.46 3.15 3.45
N HIS A 76 -7.46 3.98 3.15
CA HIS A 76 -6.53 4.48 4.14
C HIS A 76 -7.05 5.77 4.81
N PRO A 77 -7.18 5.82 6.15
CA PRO A 77 -7.85 6.93 6.84
C PRO A 77 -7.15 8.29 6.68
N ALA A 78 -5.84 8.28 6.45
CA ALA A 78 -5.08 9.52 6.21
C ALA A 78 -5.18 10.08 4.79
N VAL A 79 -5.81 9.37 3.85
CA VAL A 79 -6.01 9.88 2.48
C VAL A 79 -7.25 10.76 2.47
N HIS A 80 -7.04 12.04 2.18
CA HIS A 80 -8.09 13.05 2.09
C HIS A 80 -8.90 12.92 0.79
N GLU A 81 -8.21 12.82 -0.36
CA GLU A 81 -8.88 12.70 -1.66
C GLU A 81 -8.15 11.75 -2.60
N VAL A 82 -8.92 10.96 -3.35
CA VAL A 82 -8.41 10.11 -4.44
C VAL A 82 -8.66 10.77 -5.79
N ILE A 83 -7.59 11.22 -6.44
CA ILE A 83 -7.63 11.84 -7.77
C ILE A 83 -7.44 10.75 -8.83
N ARG A 84 -8.50 10.44 -9.57
CA ARG A 84 -8.49 9.35 -10.55
C ARG A 84 -7.86 9.77 -11.87
N VAL A 85 -7.04 8.90 -12.43
CA VAL A 85 -6.55 8.99 -13.82
C VAL A 85 -6.88 7.72 -14.58
N ALA A 86 -6.95 7.79 -15.91
CA ALA A 86 -7.18 6.62 -16.75
C ALA A 86 -6.13 6.53 -17.85
N HIS A 87 -4.85 6.68 -17.49
CA HIS A 87 -3.72 6.71 -18.44
C HIS A 87 -3.74 5.50 -19.39
N ARG A 88 -4.07 4.29 -18.89
CA ARG A 88 -4.16 3.10 -19.73
C ARG A 88 -5.25 3.21 -20.80
N ARG A 89 -6.44 3.75 -20.45
CA ARG A 89 -7.54 3.99 -21.40
C ARG A 89 -7.21 5.13 -22.36
N TRP A 90 -6.70 6.25 -21.83
CA TRP A 90 -6.36 7.43 -22.62
C TRP A 90 -5.34 7.14 -23.71
N ARG A 91 -4.37 6.25 -23.47
CA ARG A 91 -3.42 5.84 -24.51
C ARG A 91 -4.06 5.08 -25.68
N LYS A 92 -5.17 4.37 -25.45
CA LYS A 92 -5.91 3.67 -26.51
C LYS A 92 -6.75 4.65 -27.35
N SER A 93 -7.24 5.72 -26.74
CA SER A 93 -8.15 6.69 -27.38
C SER A 93 -7.77 8.14 -27.07
N TRP A 94 -6.55 8.54 -27.43
CA TRP A 94 -5.95 9.81 -26.97
C TRP A 94 -6.80 11.05 -27.23
N ARG A 95 -7.33 11.20 -28.44
CA ARG A 95 -8.16 12.36 -28.82
C ARG A 95 -9.49 12.38 -28.05
N ALA A 96 -10.14 11.23 -27.92
CA ALA A 96 -11.40 11.11 -27.19
C ALA A 96 -11.26 11.45 -25.70
N SER A 97 -10.09 11.18 -25.12
CA SER A 97 -9.80 11.48 -23.71
C SER A 97 -9.25 12.89 -23.47
N LEU A 98 -9.35 13.82 -24.42
CA LEU A 98 -8.96 15.22 -24.20
C LEU A 98 -9.74 15.90 -23.06
N PRO A 99 -11.09 15.76 -22.96
CA PRO A 99 -11.86 16.37 -21.88
C PRO A 99 -11.44 15.87 -20.50
N GLU A 100 -11.28 14.56 -20.32
CA GLU A 100 -10.83 13.95 -19.05
C GLU A 100 -9.44 14.45 -18.63
N ARG A 101 -8.51 14.57 -19.58
CA ARG A 101 -7.15 15.08 -19.31
C ARG A 101 -7.15 16.57 -18.98
N ARG A 102 -8.03 17.34 -19.62
CA ARG A 102 -8.22 18.77 -19.31
C ARG A 102 -8.79 18.93 -17.91
N ALA A 103 -9.81 18.15 -17.56
CA ALA A 103 -10.39 18.13 -16.22
C ALA A 103 -9.34 17.79 -15.15
N LEU A 104 -8.53 16.74 -15.36
CA LEU A 104 -7.42 16.43 -14.45
C LEU A 104 -6.47 17.62 -14.29
N ARG A 105 -6.07 18.26 -15.39
CA ARG A 105 -5.19 19.43 -15.34
C ARG A 105 -5.81 20.57 -14.55
N GLU A 106 -7.09 20.86 -14.78
CA GLU A 106 -7.82 21.91 -14.07
C GLU A 106 -7.92 21.61 -12.58
N THR A 107 -8.20 20.36 -12.20
CA THR A 107 -8.19 19.90 -10.79
C THR A 107 -6.82 20.06 -10.13
N LEU A 108 -5.73 19.66 -10.81
CA LEU A 108 -4.38 19.76 -10.25
C LEU A 108 -3.86 21.21 -10.22
N ALA A 109 -4.23 22.03 -11.21
CA ALA A 109 -3.78 23.41 -11.32
C ALA A 109 -4.58 24.39 -10.44
N SER A 110 -5.78 24.02 -10.00
CA SER A 110 -6.59 24.81 -9.06
C SER A 110 -6.11 24.67 -7.61
N ARG A 111 -5.21 23.73 -7.33
CA ARG A 111 -4.68 23.45 -5.99
C ARG A 111 -3.23 23.91 -5.87
N GLN A 112 -2.85 24.31 -4.66
CA GLN A 112 -1.48 24.59 -4.28
C GLN A 112 -1.07 23.53 -3.24
N TYR A 113 -0.09 22.71 -3.58
CA TYR A 113 0.49 21.73 -2.67
C TYR A 113 1.80 22.26 -2.10
N ASP A 114 2.08 21.95 -0.83
CA ASP A 114 3.39 22.18 -0.24
C ASP A 114 4.41 21.19 -0.78
N VAL A 115 3.97 19.93 -0.95
CA VAL A 115 4.80 18.81 -1.41
C VAL A 115 4.04 18.03 -2.48
N ILE A 116 4.66 17.85 -3.64
CA ILE A 116 4.26 16.87 -4.66
C ILE A 116 5.28 15.74 -4.61
N LEU A 117 4.90 14.57 -4.12
CA LEU A 117 5.78 13.43 -3.93
C LEU A 117 5.52 12.34 -4.98
N ASP A 118 6.42 12.24 -5.97
CA ASP A 118 6.39 11.17 -6.96
C ASP A 118 7.09 9.92 -6.44
N MET A 119 6.28 8.96 -6.00
CA MET A 119 6.72 7.65 -5.50
C MET A 119 6.65 6.56 -6.59
N GLN A 120 6.25 6.93 -7.82
CA GLN A 120 6.28 6.05 -8.99
C GLN A 120 7.63 6.10 -9.70
N ALA A 121 8.22 7.29 -9.82
CA ALA A 121 9.53 7.52 -10.44
C ALA A 121 9.64 6.98 -11.88
N LEU A 122 8.64 7.28 -12.70
CA LEU A 122 8.56 6.93 -14.13
C LEU A 122 8.24 8.16 -14.98
N MET A 123 8.63 8.15 -16.25
CA MET A 123 8.31 9.24 -17.18
C MET A 123 6.80 9.47 -17.32
N LYS A 124 5.99 8.42 -17.19
CA LYS A 124 4.53 8.55 -17.21
C LYS A 124 3.96 9.28 -16.00
N SER A 125 4.57 9.18 -14.81
CA SER A 125 4.12 9.95 -13.63
C SER A 125 4.55 11.40 -13.71
N VAL A 126 5.72 11.69 -14.29
CA VAL A 126 6.20 13.06 -14.52
C VAL A 126 5.15 13.93 -15.25
N TRP A 127 4.40 13.35 -16.19
CA TRP A 127 3.32 14.08 -16.87
C TRP A 127 2.25 14.60 -15.89
N ILE A 128 1.92 13.85 -14.84
CA ILE A 128 0.99 14.25 -13.78
C ILE A 128 1.66 15.29 -12.88
N VAL A 129 2.88 15.01 -12.42
CA VAL A 129 3.66 15.89 -11.53
C VAL A 129 3.79 17.30 -12.10
N ARG A 130 4.04 17.43 -13.40
CA ARG A 130 4.19 18.73 -14.08
C ARG A 130 2.91 19.56 -14.17
N GLN A 131 1.75 18.97 -13.91
CA GLN A 131 0.45 19.67 -13.95
C GLN A 131 0.03 20.22 -12.60
N ALA A 132 0.64 19.75 -11.50
CA ALA A 132 0.38 20.24 -10.16
C ALA A 132 1.31 21.41 -9.81
N LYS A 133 0.86 22.27 -8.87
CA LYS A 133 1.63 23.40 -8.34
C LYS A 133 2.13 23.07 -6.94
N GLY A 134 3.45 23.15 -6.73
CA GLY A 134 4.10 22.83 -5.47
C GLY A 134 5.56 22.41 -5.67
N THR A 135 6.27 22.15 -4.57
CA THR A 135 7.64 21.63 -4.61
C THR A 135 7.61 20.16 -5.00
N ARG A 136 8.34 19.78 -6.06
CA ARG A 136 8.32 18.41 -6.58
C ARG A 136 9.45 17.59 -5.99
N HIS A 137 9.08 16.58 -5.23
CA HIS A 137 9.98 15.61 -4.62
C HIS A 137 9.93 14.29 -5.38
N GLY A 138 11.08 13.63 -5.51
CA GLY A 138 11.15 12.28 -6.04
C GLY A 138 12.53 11.67 -5.88
N LEU A 139 12.71 10.49 -6.45
CA LEU A 139 13.97 9.77 -6.36
C LEU A 139 15.05 10.38 -7.27
N ASN A 140 16.31 10.35 -6.81
CA ASN A 140 17.44 10.76 -7.63
C ASN A 140 17.73 9.77 -8.76
N TRP A 141 18.69 10.13 -9.63
CA TRP A 141 19.09 9.33 -10.79
C TRP A 141 19.45 7.87 -10.48
N ARG A 142 20.13 7.61 -9.36
CA ARG A 142 20.59 6.26 -8.98
C ARG A 142 19.51 5.43 -8.30
N SER A 143 18.50 6.08 -7.73
CA SER A 143 17.42 5.46 -6.97
C SER A 143 16.16 5.27 -7.81
N ALA A 144 15.92 6.10 -8.83
CA ALA A 144 14.74 6.01 -9.68
C ALA A 144 14.77 4.76 -10.58
N ARG A 145 13.60 4.21 -10.88
CA ARG A 145 13.48 3.08 -11.83
C ARG A 145 13.76 3.53 -13.27
N GLU A 146 13.31 4.73 -13.62
CA GLU A 146 13.67 5.42 -14.86
C GLU A 146 14.46 6.69 -14.48
N PRO A 147 15.80 6.68 -14.57
CA PRO A 147 16.64 7.77 -14.08
C PRO A 147 16.28 9.15 -14.63
N LEU A 148 15.81 9.22 -15.88
CA LEU A 148 15.37 10.45 -16.54
C LEU A 148 14.21 11.16 -15.82
N ALA A 149 13.37 10.43 -15.08
CA ALA A 149 12.29 11.03 -14.29
C ALA A 149 12.84 12.01 -13.23
N SER A 150 14.04 11.75 -12.71
CA SER A 150 14.67 12.59 -11.68
C SER A 150 14.97 14.02 -12.15
N LEU A 151 15.08 14.25 -13.46
CA LEU A 151 15.31 15.57 -14.04
C LEU A 151 14.12 16.53 -13.85
N PHE A 152 12.96 16.00 -13.47
CA PHE A 152 11.71 16.76 -13.32
C PHE A 152 11.33 17.06 -11.86
N TYR A 153 12.19 16.69 -10.91
CA TYR A 153 12.00 16.96 -9.49
C TYR A 153 12.90 18.11 -9.04
N ASP A 154 12.35 18.99 -8.20
CA ASP A 154 13.05 20.10 -7.58
C ASP A 154 13.95 19.59 -6.44
N VAL A 155 13.45 18.62 -5.67
CA VAL A 155 14.17 17.97 -4.57
C VAL A 155 14.30 16.48 -4.85
N ARG A 156 15.52 15.95 -4.74
CA ARG A 156 15.86 14.58 -5.13
C ARG A 156 16.39 13.79 -3.95
N HIS A 157 15.79 12.64 -3.69
CA HIS A 157 16.10 11.80 -2.54
C HIS A 157 16.89 10.57 -2.97
N LYS A 158 17.94 10.25 -2.22
CA LYS A 158 18.68 8.99 -2.37
C LYS A 158 18.02 7.94 -1.49
N VAL A 159 17.55 6.86 -2.11
CA VAL A 159 17.01 5.68 -1.43
C VAL A 159 17.57 4.44 -2.12
N GLU A 160 18.00 3.44 -1.36
CA GLU A 160 18.61 2.24 -1.92
C GLU A 160 17.60 1.50 -2.84
N PHE A 161 18.06 1.04 -4.00
CA PHE A 161 17.15 0.43 -4.98
C PHE A 161 16.85 -1.04 -4.65
N TRP A 162 17.87 -1.77 -4.21
CA TRP A 162 17.84 -3.22 -3.95
C TRP A 162 17.42 -3.55 -2.52
N GLN A 163 16.16 -3.25 -2.22
CA GLN A 163 15.55 -3.54 -0.92
C GLN A 163 14.03 -3.74 -1.09
N PRO A 164 13.32 -4.22 -0.05
CA PRO A 164 11.87 -4.37 -0.09
C PRO A 164 11.17 -3.07 -0.46
N ALA A 165 10.17 -3.15 -1.34
CA ALA A 165 9.42 -2.01 -1.82
C ALA A 165 8.78 -1.20 -0.68
N VAL A 166 8.21 -1.87 0.34
CA VAL A 166 7.65 -1.22 1.54
C VAL A 166 8.69 -0.34 2.23
N THR A 167 9.86 -0.91 2.55
CA THR A 167 10.99 -0.19 3.18
C THR A 167 11.41 1.01 2.35
N ARG A 168 11.54 0.83 1.04
CA ARG A 168 11.93 1.90 0.11
C ARG A 168 10.94 3.07 0.11
N GLN A 169 9.64 2.79 0.16
CA GLN A 169 8.62 3.86 0.18
C GLN A 169 8.59 4.60 1.52
N ARG A 170 8.74 3.87 2.64
CA ARG A 170 8.89 4.48 3.98
C ARG A 170 10.13 5.37 4.06
N GLN A 171 11.28 4.91 3.54
CA GLN A 171 12.51 5.70 3.46
C GLN A 171 12.38 6.96 2.60
N LEU A 172 11.70 6.87 1.46
CA LEU A 172 11.45 8.03 0.61
C LEU A 172 10.61 9.08 1.37
N ALA A 173 9.50 8.67 1.98
CA ALA A 173 8.64 9.56 2.74
C ALA A 173 9.39 10.19 3.94
N ALA A 174 10.14 9.38 4.70
CA ALA A 174 11.01 9.84 5.78
C ALA A 174 12.02 10.89 5.32
N SER A 175 12.68 10.66 4.18
CA SER A 175 13.65 11.60 3.61
C SER A 175 13.02 12.92 3.15
N VAL A 176 11.76 12.90 2.71
CA VAL A 176 11.03 14.09 2.26
C VAL A 176 10.61 14.96 3.45
N PHE A 177 10.12 14.35 4.53
CA PHE A 177 9.53 15.06 5.65
C PHE A 177 10.47 15.20 6.86
N GLY A 178 11.67 14.63 6.80
CA GLY A 178 12.71 14.79 7.82
C GLY A 178 12.44 14.00 9.11
N TYR A 179 11.73 12.88 9.02
CA TYR A 179 11.50 11.96 10.15
C TYR A 179 12.30 10.66 9.98
N GLN A 180 12.36 9.86 11.04
CA GLN A 180 12.77 8.45 10.99
C GLN A 180 11.53 7.60 11.25
N TYR A 181 11.26 6.62 10.40
CA TYR A 181 10.18 5.67 10.67
C TYR A 181 10.70 4.56 11.58
N GLU A 182 9.82 4.04 12.42
CA GLU A 182 10.12 2.96 13.35
C GLU A 182 9.03 1.89 13.28
N GLY A 183 9.32 0.72 13.86
CA GLY A 183 8.39 -0.39 13.99
C GLY A 183 7.96 -1.05 12.67
N GLU A 184 7.05 -2.01 12.84
CA GLU A 184 6.44 -2.76 11.75
C GLU A 184 5.59 -1.86 10.83
N PRO A 185 5.47 -2.19 9.53
CA PRO A 185 4.66 -1.42 8.61
C PRO A 185 3.17 -1.54 8.95
N ASP A 186 2.53 -0.39 9.08
CA ASP A 186 1.08 -0.27 9.26
C ASP A 186 0.44 0.10 7.93
N TYR A 187 -0.42 -0.77 7.40
CA TYR A 187 -1.05 -0.53 6.10
C TYR A 187 -2.27 0.40 6.18
N GLY A 188 -2.71 0.81 7.38
CA GLY A 188 -3.89 1.66 7.52
C GLY A 188 -5.18 1.02 6.97
N LEU A 189 -5.29 -0.31 7.02
CA LEU A 189 -6.41 -1.09 6.47
C LEU A 189 -7.39 -1.60 7.53
N GLN A 190 -7.32 -1.07 8.76
CA GLN A 190 -8.14 -1.51 9.89
C GLN A 190 -9.63 -1.39 9.59
N GLY A 191 -10.06 -0.35 8.86
CA GLY A 191 -11.45 -0.21 8.41
C GLY A 191 -11.97 -1.32 7.48
N LEU A 192 -11.10 -2.19 6.97
CA LEU A 192 -11.47 -3.39 6.22
C LEU A 192 -11.43 -4.67 7.06
N THR A 193 -10.73 -4.68 8.19
CA THR A 193 -10.52 -5.87 9.03
C THR A 193 -11.31 -5.84 10.34
N ASP A 194 -11.64 -4.65 10.84
CA ASP A 194 -12.31 -4.47 12.12
C ASP A 194 -13.70 -5.12 12.10
N GLY A 195 -13.95 -5.97 13.09
CA GLY A 195 -15.22 -6.71 13.22
C GLY A 195 -15.39 -7.86 12.23
N ILE A 196 -14.39 -8.20 11.41
CA ILE A 196 -14.44 -9.37 10.53
C ILE A 196 -13.97 -10.62 11.27
N GLU A 197 -14.86 -11.60 11.38
CA GLU A 197 -14.52 -12.92 11.89
C GLU A 197 -13.73 -13.74 10.87
N ILE A 198 -12.76 -14.51 11.38
CA ILE A 198 -11.94 -15.39 10.54
C ILE A 198 -12.71 -16.68 10.27
N GLY A 199 -13.11 -16.85 9.01
CA GLY A 199 -13.85 -18.01 8.52
C GLY A 199 -12.98 -19.23 8.24
N GLN A 200 -13.64 -20.35 7.98
CA GLN A 200 -13.01 -21.64 7.66
C GLN A 200 -12.74 -21.78 6.16
N TYR A 201 -11.98 -20.85 5.61
CA TYR A 201 -11.58 -20.89 4.21
C TYR A 201 -10.19 -20.29 3.98
N ALA A 202 -9.55 -20.77 2.92
CA ALA A 202 -8.32 -20.23 2.39
C ALA A 202 -8.58 -19.44 1.11
N MET A 203 -7.88 -18.32 0.96
CA MET A 203 -7.89 -17.55 -0.28
C MET A 203 -6.77 -18.03 -1.19
N ILE A 204 -7.09 -18.29 -2.44
CA ILE A 204 -6.17 -18.84 -3.42
C ILE A 204 -6.05 -17.89 -4.61
N MET A 205 -4.83 -17.52 -4.96
CA MET A 205 -4.55 -16.79 -6.21
C MET A 205 -3.63 -17.64 -7.11
N PRO A 206 -4.21 -18.57 -7.90
CA PRO A 206 -3.42 -19.55 -8.65
C PRO A 206 -2.98 -19.03 -10.03
N SER A 207 -3.51 -17.88 -10.44
CA SER A 207 -3.32 -17.30 -11.76
C SER A 207 -2.45 -16.06 -11.73
N ALA A 208 -1.81 -15.80 -12.87
CA ALA A 208 -1.05 -14.61 -13.14
C ALA A 208 -1.27 -14.17 -14.59
N SER A 209 -0.99 -12.90 -14.88
CA SER A 209 -1.14 -12.33 -16.22
C SER A 209 -0.11 -12.82 -17.24
N ARG A 210 0.84 -13.67 -16.83
CA ARG A 210 1.87 -14.25 -17.69
C ARG A 210 2.03 -15.72 -17.34
N ASP A 211 2.12 -16.56 -18.35
CA ASP A 211 2.18 -18.02 -18.15
C ASP A 211 3.49 -18.47 -17.50
N ASP A 212 4.59 -17.72 -17.66
CA ASP A 212 5.86 -18.03 -17.02
C ASP A 212 5.84 -17.91 -15.48
N LYS A 213 4.83 -17.21 -14.93
CA LYS A 213 4.59 -17.13 -13.48
C LYS A 213 3.80 -18.31 -12.92
N LEU A 214 3.18 -19.15 -13.75
CA LEU A 214 2.33 -20.23 -13.28
C LEU A 214 3.12 -21.33 -12.59
N TRP A 215 2.52 -21.88 -11.54
CA TRP A 215 3.04 -23.00 -10.77
C TRP A 215 2.34 -24.30 -11.20
N PRO A 216 3.01 -25.47 -11.16
CA PRO A 216 2.44 -26.73 -11.65
C PRO A 216 1.09 -27.05 -11.01
N GLU A 217 0.14 -27.56 -11.80
CA GLU A 217 -1.20 -27.90 -11.31
C GLU A 217 -1.15 -28.99 -10.24
N SER A 218 -0.26 -29.98 -10.40
CA SER A 218 -0.01 -31.03 -9.39
C SER A 218 0.36 -30.45 -8.03
N ASP A 219 1.16 -29.39 -8.02
CA ASP A 219 1.65 -28.76 -6.79
C ASP A 219 0.54 -27.93 -6.14
N TRP A 220 -0.31 -27.28 -6.94
CA TRP A 220 -1.55 -26.66 -6.46
C TRP A 220 -2.49 -27.69 -5.82
N HIS A 221 -2.69 -28.84 -6.45
CA HIS A 221 -3.53 -29.90 -5.89
C HIS A 221 -3.00 -30.43 -4.55
N ALA A 222 -1.67 -30.50 -4.37
CA ALA A 222 -1.08 -30.87 -3.09
C ALA A 222 -1.41 -29.84 -1.98
N VAL A 223 -1.34 -28.54 -2.30
CA VAL A 223 -1.75 -27.46 -1.38
C VAL A 223 -3.25 -27.54 -1.07
N PHE A 224 -4.09 -27.78 -2.09
CA PHE A 224 -5.54 -27.87 -1.92
C PHE A 224 -5.95 -29.03 -1.02
N ASN A 225 -5.34 -30.21 -1.22
CA ASN A 225 -5.55 -31.37 -0.35
C ASN A 225 -5.22 -31.01 1.09
N ARG A 226 -4.05 -30.41 1.34
CA ARG A 226 -3.65 -30.06 2.71
C ARG A 226 -4.60 -29.05 3.35
N LEU A 227 -5.02 -28.01 2.63
CA LEU A 227 -5.98 -27.04 3.15
C LEU A 227 -7.33 -27.68 3.51
N GLN A 228 -7.82 -28.60 2.68
CA GLN A 228 -9.06 -29.32 2.92
C GLN A 228 -8.96 -30.37 4.04
N GLU A 229 -7.79 -31.00 4.22
CA GLU A 229 -7.49 -31.84 5.41
C GLU A 229 -7.62 -31.05 6.71
N HIS A 230 -7.29 -29.75 6.69
CA HIS A 230 -7.51 -28.80 7.79
C HIS A 230 -8.96 -28.26 7.84
N GLY A 231 -9.88 -28.78 7.03
CA GLY A 231 -11.29 -28.40 7.01
C GLY A 231 -11.59 -27.05 6.35
N LEU A 232 -10.65 -26.48 5.59
CA LEU A 232 -10.83 -25.18 4.95
C LEU A 232 -11.48 -25.31 3.56
N GLN A 233 -12.50 -24.49 3.31
CA GLN A 233 -13.00 -24.26 1.94
C GLN A 233 -11.96 -23.50 1.11
N LEU A 234 -11.98 -23.69 -0.20
CA LEU A 234 -11.06 -23.00 -1.12
C LEU A 234 -11.80 -21.89 -1.85
N LYS A 235 -11.33 -20.65 -1.73
CA LYS A 235 -11.89 -19.50 -2.48
C LYS A 235 -10.86 -18.95 -3.45
N LEU A 236 -11.06 -19.23 -4.73
CA LEU A 236 -10.13 -18.90 -5.80
C LEU A 236 -10.46 -17.54 -6.41
N LEU A 237 -9.44 -16.72 -6.58
CA LEU A 237 -9.50 -15.43 -7.25
C LEU A 237 -9.04 -15.55 -8.71
N SER A 238 -9.62 -14.71 -9.57
CA SER A 238 -9.22 -14.54 -10.97
C SER A 238 -9.38 -13.08 -11.42
N GLY A 239 -8.52 -12.63 -12.33
CA GLY A 239 -8.53 -11.26 -12.84
C GLY A 239 -9.22 -11.08 -14.19
N ASN A 240 -9.46 -12.16 -14.93
CA ASN A 240 -10.11 -12.16 -16.24
C ASN A 240 -10.71 -13.54 -16.58
N GLU A 241 -11.43 -13.64 -17.69
CA GLU A 241 -12.14 -14.87 -18.10
C GLU A 241 -11.20 -16.07 -18.31
N GLN A 242 -10.01 -15.86 -18.88
CA GLN A 242 -9.02 -16.93 -19.06
C GLN A 242 -8.51 -17.45 -17.71
N GLU A 243 -8.24 -16.55 -16.76
CA GLU A 243 -7.86 -16.91 -15.40
C GLU A 243 -9.01 -17.60 -14.65
N THR A 244 -10.27 -17.21 -14.89
CA THR A 244 -11.46 -17.87 -14.34
C THR A 244 -11.59 -19.30 -14.86
N GLN A 245 -11.40 -19.52 -16.17
CA GLN A 245 -11.44 -20.86 -16.77
C GLN A 245 -10.35 -21.76 -16.18
N ARG A 246 -9.12 -21.24 -16.04
CA ARG A 246 -8.02 -21.96 -15.40
C ARG A 246 -8.33 -22.30 -13.93
N ALA A 247 -8.85 -21.34 -13.17
CA ALA A 247 -9.24 -21.57 -11.77
C ALA A 247 -10.34 -22.63 -11.64
N ARG A 248 -11.33 -22.63 -12.55
CA ARG A 248 -12.40 -23.65 -12.59
C ARG A 248 -11.85 -25.03 -12.93
N ALA A 249 -10.93 -25.13 -13.88
CA ALA A 249 -10.29 -26.39 -14.23
C ALA A 249 -9.51 -26.98 -13.04
N LEU A 250 -8.78 -26.14 -12.30
CA LEU A 250 -7.99 -26.53 -11.13
C LEU A 250 -8.81 -27.11 -9.96
N VAL A 251 -10.11 -26.85 -9.90
CA VAL A 251 -10.98 -27.28 -8.79
C VAL A 251 -12.20 -28.05 -9.25
N ALA A 252 -12.20 -28.52 -10.50
CA ALA A 252 -13.35 -29.20 -11.11
C ALA A 252 -13.80 -30.46 -10.33
N ASP A 253 -12.88 -31.09 -9.61
CA ASP A 253 -13.09 -32.29 -8.79
C ASP A 253 -13.29 -32.00 -7.29
N ARG A 254 -13.53 -30.73 -6.91
CA ARG A 254 -13.59 -30.30 -5.50
C ARG A 254 -14.90 -29.61 -5.16
N GLU A 255 -15.75 -30.29 -4.40
CA GLU A 255 -17.08 -29.78 -3.99
C GLU A 255 -17.00 -28.57 -3.04
N THR A 256 -15.97 -28.47 -2.20
CA THR A 256 -15.80 -27.38 -1.22
C THR A 256 -14.93 -26.22 -1.73
N ALA A 257 -14.73 -26.15 -3.05
CA ALA A 257 -13.99 -25.09 -3.72
C ALA A 257 -14.92 -24.18 -4.53
N GLU A 258 -14.67 -22.88 -4.45
CA GLU A 258 -15.45 -21.85 -5.13
C GLU A 258 -14.49 -20.94 -5.91
N VAL A 259 -14.76 -20.74 -7.20
CA VAL A 259 -14.13 -19.66 -7.98
C VAL A 259 -15.00 -18.42 -7.83
N LEU A 260 -14.48 -17.43 -7.12
CA LEU A 260 -15.23 -16.22 -6.82
C LEU A 260 -15.59 -15.46 -8.10
N PRO A 261 -16.80 -14.89 -8.19
CA PRO A 261 -17.17 -14.05 -9.31
C PRO A 261 -16.34 -12.76 -9.31
N ARG A 262 -16.29 -12.10 -10.46
CA ARG A 262 -15.64 -10.79 -10.56
C ARG A 262 -16.42 -9.77 -9.72
N MET A 263 -15.73 -9.08 -8.81
CA MET A 263 -16.29 -8.08 -7.91
C MET A 263 -15.35 -6.87 -7.73
N GLY A 264 -15.79 -5.86 -6.99
CA GLY A 264 -14.98 -4.68 -6.67
C GLY A 264 -13.80 -5.01 -5.76
N LEU A 265 -12.78 -4.16 -5.72
CA LEU A 265 -11.59 -4.44 -4.90
C LEU A 265 -11.91 -4.46 -3.41
N THR A 266 -12.84 -3.61 -2.95
CA THR A 266 -13.28 -3.58 -1.55
C THR A 266 -13.94 -4.91 -1.15
N ASP A 267 -14.77 -5.49 -2.01
CA ASP A 267 -15.44 -6.76 -1.74
C ASP A 267 -14.42 -7.91 -1.65
N VAL A 268 -13.48 -7.96 -2.60
CA VAL A 268 -12.36 -8.91 -2.55
C VAL A 268 -11.56 -8.74 -1.25
N ALA A 269 -11.25 -7.50 -0.87
CA ALA A 269 -10.47 -7.22 0.33
C ALA A 269 -11.20 -7.64 1.62
N ARG A 270 -12.53 -7.43 1.71
CA ARG A 270 -13.34 -7.86 2.86
C ARG A 270 -13.46 -9.38 2.97
N ILE A 271 -13.65 -10.07 1.85
CA ILE A 271 -13.60 -11.54 1.85
C ILE A 271 -12.20 -12.00 2.25
N MET A 272 -11.15 -11.38 1.72
CA MET A 272 -9.78 -11.75 2.05
C MET A 272 -9.43 -11.49 3.52
N ALA A 273 -9.96 -10.43 4.13
CA ALA A 273 -9.76 -10.11 5.54
C ALA A 273 -10.33 -11.18 6.49
N GLY A 274 -11.37 -11.92 6.07
CA GLY A 274 -11.92 -13.05 6.81
C GLY A 274 -11.24 -14.39 6.53
N ALA A 275 -10.21 -14.43 5.69
CA ALA A 275 -9.53 -15.68 5.33
C ALA A 275 -8.66 -16.21 6.48
N ARG A 276 -8.61 -17.54 6.62
CA ARG A 276 -7.72 -18.21 7.58
C ARG A 276 -6.25 -18.09 7.16
N VAL A 277 -6.00 -18.21 5.86
CA VAL A 277 -4.69 -18.13 5.22
C VAL A 277 -4.89 -17.77 3.74
N MET A 278 -3.87 -17.17 3.14
CA MET A 278 -3.79 -17.00 1.70
C MET A 278 -2.57 -17.72 1.11
N VAL A 279 -2.77 -18.42 -0.01
CA VAL A 279 -1.70 -18.95 -0.85
C VAL A 279 -1.86 -18.40 -2.26
N GLY A 280 -0.83 -17.76 -2.80
CA GLY A 280 -0.94 -17.13 -4.11
C GLY A 280 0.39 -16.95 -4.83
N LEU A 281 0.34 -16.82 -6.15
CA LEU A 281 1.48 -16.36 -6.94
C LEU A 281 1.87 -14.92 -6.58
N ASP A 282 3.07 -14.47 -6.98
CA ASP A 282 3.47 -13.06 -6.88
C ASP A 282 2.54 -12.13 -7.70
N SER A 283 1.52 -11.63 -7.00
CA SER A 283 0.41 -10.84 -7.49
C SER A 283 0.06 -9.75 -6.47
N GLY A 284 -0.56 -8.66 -6.93
CA GLY A 284 -0.96 -7.59 -6.03
C GLY A 284 -1.96 -8.04 -4.95
N LEU A 285 -2.87 -8.99 -5.26
CA LEU A 285 -3.85 -9.47 -4.30
C LEU A 285 -3.20 -10.32 -3.20
N THR A 286 -2.12 -11.04 -3.52
CA THR A 286 -1.28 -11.73 -2.53
C THR A 286 -0.61 -10.72 -1.58
N HIS A 287 -0.09 -9.62 -2.12
CA HIS A 287 0.47 -8.52 -1.30
C HIS A 287 -0.61 -7.83 -0.44
N LEU A 288 -1.83 -7.68 -0.96
CA LEU A 288 -2.96 -7.14 -0.20
C LEU A 288 -3.31 -8.03 1.00
N SER A 289 -3.29 -9.35 0.85
CA SER A 289 -3.56 -10.28 1.95
C SER A 289 -2.59 -10.10 3.12
N ALA A 290 -1.30 -9.95 2.81
CA ALA A 290 -0.28 -9.64 3.80
C ALA A 290 -0.56 -8.27 4.49
N GLY A 291 -0.95 -7.25 3.72
CA GLY A 291 -1.34 -5.93 4.25
C GLY A 291 -2.59 -5.96 5.14
N LEU A 292 -3.52 -6.89 4.92
CA LEU A 292 -4.70 -7.15 5.77
C LEU A 292 -4.35 -7.98 7.02
N GLY A 293 -3.07 -8.25 7.26
CA GLY A 293 -2.61 -9.02 8.42
C GLY A 293 -3.02 -10.49 8.38
N ARG A 294 -3.24 -11.07 7.19
CA ARG A 294 -3.54 -12.50 7.07
C ARG A 294 -2.24 -13.30 6.91
N PRO A 295 -2.15 -14.51 7.51
CA PRO A 295 -1.08 -15.43 7.18
C PRO A 295 -1.04 -15.65 5.66
N THR A 296 0.10 -15.36 5.03
CA THR A 296 0.18 -15.29 3.56
C THR A 296 1.42 -15.97 3.01
N ILE A 297 1.23 -16.87 2.05
CA ILE A 297 2.29 -17.59 1.35
C ILE A 297 2.30 -17.14 -0.11
N GLY A 298 3.44 -16.59 -0.53
CA GLY A 298 3.68 -16.09 -1.87
C GLY A 298 4.59 -17.03 -2.64
N ILE A 299 4.18 -17.43 -3.83
CA ILE A 299 4.94 -18.28 -4.74
C ILE A 299 5.55 -17.41 -5.85
N TYR A 300 6.88 -17.36 -5.86
CA TYR A 300 7.68 -16.55 -6.77
C TYR A 300 8.39 -17.45 -7.78
N LYS A 301 8.24 -17.10 -9.06
CA LYS A 301 8.84 -17.84 -10.20
C LYS A 301 9.47 -16.93 -11.25
N ALA A 302 8.89 -15.75 -11.52
CA ALA A 302 9.42 -14.79 -12.50
C ALA A 302 10.07 -13.56 -11.87
N SER A 303 10.04 -13.47 -10.54
CA SER A 303 10.46 -12.32 -9.74
C SER A 303 11.29 -12.78 -8.54
N THR A 304 12.15 -11.88 -8.09
CA THR A 304 13.03 -12.07 -6.93
C THR A 304 12.35 -11.49 -5.70
N PRO A 305 12.01 -12.31 -4.69
CA PRO A 305 11.35 -11.84 -3.47
C PRO A 305 12.06 -10.68 -2.80
N VAL A 306 13.40 -10.59 -2.87
CA VAL A 306 14.18 -9.52 -2.20
C VAL A 306 13.66 -8.09 -2.46
N ARG A 307 13.04 -7.85 -3.63
CA ARG A 307 12.52 -6.53 -4.02
C ARG A 307 11.08 -6.29 -3.59
N THR A 308 10.30 -7.36 -3.49
CA THR A 308 8.87 -7.30 -3.18
C THR A 308 8.51 -8.53 -2.35
N PRO A 309 9.09 -8.70 -1.16
CA PRO A 309 8.67 -9.80 -0.30
C PRO A 309 7.29 -9.48 0.24
N LEU A 310 6.58 -10.50 0.71
CA LEU A 310 5.41 -10.31 1.53
C LEU A 310 5.84 -9.76 2.89
N VAL A 311 5.30 -8.62 3.26
CA VAL A 311 5.62 -7.93 4.51
C VAL A 311 4.33 -7.78 5.31
N SER A 312 4.33 -8.24 6.55
CA SER A 312 3.19 -8.16 7.47
C SER A 312 3.67 -8.41 8.90
N ALA A 313 2.86 -8.01 9.87
CA ALA A 313 3.00 -8.46 11.26
C ALA A 313 2.54 -9.94 11.44
N ALA A 314 1.68 -10.44 10.55
CA ALA A 314 1.29 -11.84 10.52
C ALA A 314 2.36 -12.70 9.81
N TYR A 315 2.27 -14.02 9.97
CA TYR A 315 3.18 -14.95 9.29
C TYR A 315 3.15 -14.75 7.77
N THR A 316 4.31 -14.49 7.17
CA THR A 316 4.46 -14.44 5.72
C THR A 316 5.62 -15.32 5.25
N ALA A 317 5.45 -15.93 4.08
CA ALA A 317 6.51 -16.69 3.42
C ALA A 317 6.59 -16.30 1.94
N SER A 318 7.74 -15.80 1.49
CA SER A 318 8.00 -15.49 0.08
C SER A 318 8.92 -16.54 -0.52
N LEU A 319 8.35 -17.53 -1.21
CA LEU A 319 9.02 -18.77 -1.57
C LEU A 319 9.35 -18.81 -3.07
N GLY A 320 10.56 -19.27 -3.39
CA GLY A 320 11.07 -19.36 -4.76
C GLY A 320 11.85 -18.13 -5.20
N GLU A 321 12.28 -18.15 -6.45
CA GLU A 321 13.15 -17.12 -7.05
C GLU A 321 12.87 -17.02 -8.56
N ARG A 322 13.37 -15.97 -9.20
CA ARG A 322 13.31 -15.85 -10.66
C ARG A 322 13.98 -17.07 -11.32
N GLY A 323 13.20 -17.78 -12.14
CA GLY A 323 13.61 -18.98 -12.85
C GLY A 323 13.47 -20.27 -12.05
N ASN A 324 13.29 -20.19 -10.72
CA ASN A 324 13.29 -21.34 -9.82
C ASN A 324 12.06 -21.28 -8.91
N ALA A 325 10.98 -21.93 -9.32
CA ALA A 325 9.79 -22.06 -8.47
C ALA A 325 10.10 -22.90 -7.21
N PRO A 326 9.41 -22.66 -6.08
CA PRO A 326 9.54 -23.51 -4.90
C PRO A 326 8.91 -24.90 -5.16
N SER A 327 9.39 -25.92 -4.45
CA SER A 327 8.74 -27.23 -4.45
C SER A 327 7.42 -27.21 -3.68
N ALA A 328 6.50 -28.12 -4.00
CA ALA A 328 5.27 -28.32 -3.23
C ALA A 328 5.56 -28.53 -1.73
N GLU A 329 6.57 -29.35 -1.41
CA GLU A 329 6.98 -29.61 -0.01
C GLU A 329 7.37 -28.33 0.74
N THR A 330 8.11 -27.43 0.09
CA THR A 330 8.49 -26.13 0.69
C THR A 330 7.25 -25.29 0.99
N VAL A 331 6.30 -25.25 0.05
CA VAL A 331 5.05 -24.50 0.21
C VAL A 331 4.19 -25.12 1.32
N LEU A 332 4.08 -26.45 1.37
CA LEU A 332 3.34 -27.17 2.40
C LEU A 332 3.95 -26.97 3.80
N SER A 333 5.27 -26.98 3.93
CA SER A 333 5.94 -26.70 5.20
C SER A 333 5.63 -25.28 5.71
N ALA A 334 5.68 -24.29 4.81
CA ALA A 334 5.30 -22.92 5.16
C ALA A 334 3.80 -22.79 5.49
N LEU A 335 2.95 -23.60 4.85
CA LEU A 335 1.51 -23.66 5.13
C LEU A 335 1.22 -24.14 6.54
N GLU A 336 1.89 -25.20 7.00
CA GLU A 336 1.71 -25.68 8.37
C GLU A 336 2.10 -24.61 9.40
N GLN A 337 3.21 -23.90 9.17
CA GLN A 337 3.62 -22.80 10.04
C GLN A 337 2.59 -21.66 10.06
N ALA A 338 2.05 -21.31 8.89
CA ALA A 338 1.00 -20.29 8.78
C ALA A 338 -0.27 -20.68 9.57
N LEU A 339 -0.74 -21.91 9.41
CA LEU A 339 -1.94 -22.42 10.08
C LEU A 339 -1.75 -22.51 11.60
N ALA A 340 -0.57 -22.91 12.06
CA ALA A 340 -0.22 -22.94 13.48
C ALA A 340 -0.16 -21.54 14.11
N SER A 341 0.43 -20.56 13.41
CA SER A 341 0.52 -19.17 13.90
C SER A 341 -0.86 -18.52 14.10
N GLY A 342 -1.83 -18.83 13.22
CA GLY A 342 -3.20 -18.35 13.34
C GLY A 342 -4.03 -19.03 14.43
N ALA A 343 -3.56 -20.13 15.02
CA ALA A 343 -4.19 -20.79 16.17
C ALA A 343 -3.77 -20.12 17.50
N GLN A 344 -2.48 -19.79 17.66
CA GLN A 344 -1.94 -19.17 18.88
C GLN A 344 -2.50 -17.77 19.15
N GLY A 345 -2.79 -16.99 18.10
CA GLY A 345 -3.41 -15.66 18.24
C GLY A 345 -4.86 -15.69 18.78
N ARG A 346 -5.52 -16.85 18.82
CA ARG A 346 -6.88 -17.02 19.39
C ARG A 346 -6.88 -17.44 20.87
N GLU A 347 -5.76 -17.92 21.41
CA GLU A 347 -5.65 -18.27 22.84
C GLU A 347 -5.23 -17.09 23.72
N LEU A 348 -4.71 -16.02 23.11
CA LEU A 348 -4.19 -14.83 23.79
C LEU A 348 -5.09 -13.58 23.67
N ALA A 349 -6.19 -13.67 22.93
CA ALA A 349 -7.21 -12.64 22.76
C ALA A 349 -8.55 -13.16 23.29
#